data_AF-A0A016TWH6-F1
#
_entry.id   AF-A0A016TWH6-F1
#
_cell.length_a   1.000
_cell.length_b   1.000
_cell.length_c   1.000
_cell.angle_alpha   90.00
_cell.angle_beta   90.00
_cell.angle_gamma   90.00
#
_symmetry.space_group_name_H-M   'P 1'
#
loop_
_entity.id
_entity.type
_entity.pdbx_description
1 polymer ?
#
loop_
_entity_poly.entity_id
_entity_poly.type
_entity_poly.pdbx_seq_one_letter_code
_entity_poly.pdbx_strand_id
1 'polypeptide(L)'
;MRDFDRFGMPLMTRDQDWFGRQLMPYWRDADHSIMHVGNEVKEVVNDEKKFAVELDVSHFKPEELEVHLEGRDLTIEGKHEEKSDHGFIKRSFVRRWALPEDCDLDAVHTQLTDVGHLCIEAPKTGQHTNRRTLPIMPAPKKK
;
A
#
# COMPACT_ATOMS: atom_id res chain seq x y z
N MET A 1 -25.49 -13.19 -31.63
CA MET A 1 -24.69 -14.18 -30.90
C MET A 1 -23.96 -13.42 -29.81
N ARG A 2 -24.08 -13.81 -28.54
CA ARG A 2 -23.35 -13.15 -27.44
C ARG A 2 -22.05 -13.92 -27.27
N ASP A 3 -20.93 -13.25 -27.47
CA ASP A 3 -19.61 -13.84 -27.24
C ASP A 3 -19.35 -13.85 -25.73
N PHE A 4 -18.91 -15.01 -25.23
CA PHE A 4 -18.59 -15.23 -23.83
C PHE A 4 -17.10 -15.55 -23.70
N ASP A 5 -16.45 -15.08 -22.64
CA ASP A 5 -15.04 -15.39 -22.38
C ASP A 5 -14.87 -16.81 -21.80
N ARG A 6 -13.61 -17.21 -21.58
CA ARG A 6 -13.21 -18.56 -21.13
C ARG A 6 -13.84 -18.95 -19.76
N PHE A 7 -14.30 -17.97 -18.97
CA PHE A 7 -14.98 -18.20 -17.70
C PHE A 7 -16.51 -18.19 -17.83
N GLY A 8 -17.04 -18.16 -19.04
CA GLY A 8 -18.48 -18.23 -19.30
C GLY A 8 -19.23 -16.94 -18.97
N MET A 9 -18.56 -15.79 -18.96
CA MET A 9 -19.17 -14.47 -18.76
C MET A 9 -19.31 -13.70 -20.09
N PRO A 10 -20.37 -12.89 -20.29
CA PRO A 10 -20.59 -12.21 -21.56
C PRO A 10 -19.51 -11.12 -21.77
N LEU A 11 -18.92 -11.05 -22.97
CA LEU A 11 -18.05 -9.94 -23.36
C LEU A 11 -18.86 -8.63 -23.32
N MET A 12 -18.52 -7.74 -22.39
CA MET A 12 -19.21 -6.47 -22.20
C MET A 12 -18.64 -5.39 -23.14
N THR A 13 -19.51 -4.54 -23.66
CA THR A 13 -19.13 -3.38 -24.49
C THR A 13 -18.78 -2.17 -23.62
N ARG A 14 -17.88 -1.33 -24.14
CA ARG A 14 -17.20 -0.18 -23.50
C ARG A 14 -18.08 0.91 -22.86
N ASP A 15 -19.40 0.83 -22.98
CA ASP A 15 -20.35 1.75 -22.32
C ASP A 15 -20.82 1.23 -20.94
N GLN A 16 -20.47 -0.01 -20.57
CA GLN A 16 -20.88 -0.66 -19.31
C GLN A 16 -19.74 -0.75 -18.27
N ASP A 17 -18.70 0.08 -18.39
CA ASP A 17 -17.55 0.11 -17.48
C ASP A 17 -17.91 0.66 -16.08
N TRP A 18 -19.03 1.38 -15.96
CA TRP A 18 -19.57 1.88 -14.69
C TRP A 18 -19.99 0.75 -13.74
N PHE A 19 -20.61 -0.32 -14.25
CA PHE A 19 -21.04 -1.46 -13.43
C PHE A 19 -19.88 -2.38 -13.03
N GLY A 20 -18.79 -2.41 -13.81
CA GLY A 20 -17.60 -3.21 -13.52
C GLY A 20 -16.88 -2.78 -12.25
N ARG A 21 -16.75 -1.47 -12.03
CA ARG A 21 -16.05 -0.89 -10.86
C ARG A 21 -16.80 -1.05 -9.54
N GLN A 22 -18.12 -1.26 -9.59
CA GLN A 22 -18.96 -1.34 -8.38
C GLN A 22 -19.27 -2.78 -7.96
N LEU A 23 -19.02 -3.78 -8.81
CA LEU A 23 -19.37 -5.18 -8.55
C LEU A 23 -18.18 -6.16 -8.62
N MET A 24 -17.05 -5.76 -9.22
CA MET A 24 -15.91 -6.64 -9.37
C MET A 24 -14.77 -6.23 -8.43
N PRO A 25 -14.13 -7.20 -7.77
CA PRO A 25 -13.06 -6.89 -6.84
C PRO A 25 -11.80 -6.41 -7.57
N TYR A 26 -11.05 -5.50 -6.93
CA TYR A 26 -9.89 -4.81 -7.52
C TYR A 26 -8.81 -5.75 -8.07
N TRP A 27 -8.62 -6.92 -7.45
CA TRP A 27 -7.59 -7.89 -7.85
C TRP A 27 -7.88 -8.60 -9.17
N ARG A 28 -9.10 -8.44 -9.72
CA ARG A 28 -9.47 -9.00 -11.01
C ARG A 28 -8.83 -8.28 -12.19
N ASP A 29 -8.61 -6.97 -12.05
CA ASP A 29 -8.06 -6.11 -13.09
C ASP A 29 -6.56 -5.82 -12.90
N ALA A 30 -5.93 -6.48 -11.93
CA ALA A 30 -4.50 -6.34 -11.67
C ALA A 30 -3.68 -6.88 -12.87
N ASP A 31 -2.62 -6.17 -13.26
CA ASP A 31 -1.75 -6.58 -14.38
C ASP A 31 -1.12 -7.97 -14.15
N HIS A 32 -1.63 -9.02 -14.79
CA HIS A 32 -1.11 -10.37 -14.62
C HIS A 32 0.30 -10.60 -15.23
N SER A 33 0.96 -9.56 -15.76
CA SER A 33 2.37 -9.59 -16.12
C SER A 33 3.22 -10.13 -14.98
N ILE A 34 4.07 -11.11 -15.27
CA ILE A 34 5.01 -11.70 -14.30
C ILE A 34 6.00 -10.67 -13.73
N MET A 35 6.15 -9.53 -14.39
CA MET A 35 7.05 -8.46 -13.99
C MET A 35 6.46 -7.56 -12.89
N HIS A 36 5.13 -7.55 -12.70
CA HIS A 36 4.47 -6.78 -11.66
C HIS A 36 4.12 -7.67 -10.46
N VAL A 37 4.81 -7.42 -9.35
CA VAL A 37 4.70 -8.23 -8.13
C VAL A 37 3.62 -7.70 -7.17
N GLY A 38 3.11 -6.48 -7.36
CA GLY A 38 2.16 -5.87 -6.41
C GLY A 38 2.80 -5.50 -5.08
N ASN A 39 3.94 -4.80 -5.14
CA ASN A 39 4.65 -4.26 -3.98
C ASN A 39 5.30 -2.92 -4.36
N GLU A 40 4.63 -2.14 -5.21
CA GLU A 40 5.14 -0.83 -5.59
C GLU A 40 4.80 0.18 -4.50
N VAL A 41 5.82 0.83 -3.94
CA VAL A 41 5.60 1.92 -2.98
C VAL A 41 5.21 3.17 -3.76
N LYS A 42 3.95 3.60 -3.61
CA LYS A 42 3.44 4.80 -4.29
C LYS A 42 3.86 6.07 -3.56
N GLU A 43 3.66 6.08 -2.25
CA GLU A 43 3.93 7.25 -1.43
C GLU A 43 4.45 6.85 -0.05
N VAL A 44 5.40 7.64 0.46
CA VAL A 44 5.84 7.60 1.86
C VAL A 44 5.86 9.04 2.37
N VAL A 45 4.99 9.33 3.32
CA VAL A 45 4.87 10.64 3.97
C VAL A 45 5.41 10.54 5.38
N ASN A 46 6.28 11.48 5.77
CA ASN A 46 6.79 11.60 7.13
C ASN A 46 6.78 13.07 7.54
N ASP A 47 5.61 13.54 7.98
CA ASP A 47 5.40 14.91 8.39
C ASP A 47 5.53 15.06 9.91
N GLU A 48 5.34 16.28 10.42
CA GLU A 48 5.25 16.53 11.87
C GLU A 48 4.01 15.90 12.52
N LYS A 49 2.99 15.57 11.71
CA LYS A 49 1.69 15.08 12.20
C LYS A 49 1.51 13.57 12.09
N LYS A 50 2.10 12.94 11.08
CA LYS A 50 1.92 11.51 10.81
C LYS A 50 3.06 10.94 9.97
N PHE A 51 3.24 9.65 10.09
CA PHE A 51 3.92 8.80 9.13
C PHE A 51 2.86 8.04 8.34
N ALA A 52 2.92 8.04 7.01
CA ALA A 52 1.99 7.29 6.18
C ALA A 52 2.72 6.62 5.01
N VAL A 53 2.23 5.44 4.62
CA VAL A 53 2.78 4.64 3.52
C VAL A 53 1.61 4.14 2.66
N GLU A 54 1.74 4.28 1.35
CA GLU A 54 0.83 3.71 0.36
C GLU A 54 1.58 2.68 -0.49
N LEU A 55 1.05 1.46 -0.55
CA LEU A 55 1.61 0.33 -1.29
C LEU A 55 0.58 -0.22 -2.29
N ASP A 56 0.98 -0.40 -3.55
CA ASP A 56 0.20 -1.17 -4.51
C ASP A 56 0.24 -2.65 -4.13
N VAL A 57 -0.91 -3.22 -3.78
CA VAL A 57 -1.10 -4.64 -3.46
C VAL A 57 -2.20 -5.25 -4.33
N SER A 58 -2.47 -4.67 -5.49
CA SER A 58 -3.60 -5.02 -6.36
C SER A 58 -3.61 -6.50 -6.78
N HIS A 59 -2.45 -7.16 -6.81
CA HIS A 59 -2.34 -8.59 -7.16
C HIS A 59 -2.65 -9.56 -6.01
N PHE A 60 -3.00 -9.05 -4.82
CA PHE A 60 -3.29 -9.86 -3.63
C PHE A 60 -4.72 -9.61 -3.17
N LYS A 61 -5.38 -10.67 -2.73
CA LYS A 61 -6.67 -10.55 -2.03
C LYS A 61 -6.45 -9.99 -0.62
N PRO A 62 -7.46 -9.37 0.00
CA PRO A 62 -7.34 -8.89 1.36
C PRO A 62 -6.96 -10.01 2.35
N GLU A 63 -7.42 -11.24 2.14
CA GLU A 63 -7.09 -12.38 3.02
C GLU A 63 -5.67 -12.92 2.82
N GLU A 64 -4.99 -12.51 1.76
CA GLU A 64 -3.62 -12.91 1.42
C GLU A 64 -2.57 -11.91 1.94
N LEU A 65 -3.03 -10.83 2.56
CA LEU A 65 -2.23 -9.74 3.10
C LEU A 65 -2.18 -9.80 4.62
N GLU A 66 -1.01 -9.53 5.18
CA GLU A 66 -0.78 -9.51 6.61
C GLU A 66 0.02 -8.26 6.98
N VAL A 67 -0.43 -7.55 8.01
CA VAL A 67 0.27 -6.37 8.54
C VAL A 67 0.60 -6.61 9.99
N HIS A 68 1.89 -6.48 10.32
CA HIS A 68 2.43 -6.69 11.65
C HIS A 68 3.17 -5.46 12.13
N LEU A 69 3.00 -5.14 13.40
CA LEU A 69 3.80 -4.12 14.09
C LEU A 69 4.47 -4.77 15.30
N GLU A 70 5.78 -4.97 15.22
CA GLU A 70 6.57 -5.52 16.33
C GLU A 70 7.51 -4.44 16.85
N GLY A 71 7.25 -3.93 18.06
CA GLY A 71 7.94 -2.75 18.57
C GLY A 71 7.67 -1.54 17.68
N ARG A 72 8.65 -1.14 16.86
CA ARG A 72 8.53 -0.05 15.88
C ARG A 72 8.74 -0.53 14.43
N ASP A 73 8.86 -1.82 14.21
CA ASP A 73 9.02 -2.39 12.88
C ASP A 73 7.65 -2.76 12.30
N LEU A 74 7.17 -1.94 11.36
CA LEU A 74 5.99 -2.22 10.56
C LEU A 74 6.38 -3.15 9.41
N THR A 75 5.73 -4.30 9.34
CA THR A 75 5.94 -5.32 8.31
C THR A 75 4.64 -5.57 7.56
N ILE A 76 4.68 -5.52 6.23
CA ILE A 76 3.58 -5.91 5.35
C ILE A 76 4.03 -7.14 4.57
N GLU A 77 3.24 -8.20 4.63
CA GLU A 77 3.45 -9.42 3.86
C GLU A 77 2.27 -9.67 2.94
N GLY A 78 2.54 -10.15 1.73
CA GLY A 78 1.53 -10.66 0.81
C GLY A 78 1.95 -12.01 0.29
N LYS A 79 1.04 -13.00 0.29
CA LYS A 79 1.31 -14.36 -0.19
C LYS A 79 0.12 -14.86 -1.01
N HIS A 80 0.32 -14.97 -2.33
CA HIS A 80 -0.68 -15.45 -3.27
C HIS A 80 -0.21 -16.74 -3.94
N GLU A 81 -1.07 -17.74 -3.99
CA GLU A 81 -0.82 -19.01 -4.69
C GLU A 81 -2.07 -19.41 -5.47
N GLU A 82 -1.93 -19.54 -6.78
CA GLU A 82 -3.00 -19.99 -7.68
C GLU A 82 -2.52 -21.21 -8.46
N LYS A 83 -3.29 -22.29 -8.43
CA LYS A 83 -3.02 -23.51 -9.16
C LYS A 83 -4.08 -23.72 -10.24
N SER A 84 -3.61 -23.98 -11.45
CA SER A 84 -4.44 -24.29 -12.62
C SER A 84 -4.01 -25.62 -13.24
N ASP A 85 -4.80 -26.13 -14.18
CA ASP A 85 -4.49 -27.38 -14.92
C ASP A 85 -3.19 -27.27 -15.75
N HIS A 86 -2.71 -26.06 -16.01
CA HIS A 86 -1.57 -25.79 -16.88
C HIS A 86 -0.38 -25.14 -16.17
N GLY A 87 -0.44 -24.98 -14.85
CA GLY A 87 0.66 -24.39 -14.09
C GLY A 87 0.25 -23.87 -12.72
N PHE A 88 1.22 -23.30 -12.02
CA PHE A 88 1.01 -22.62 -10.75
C PHE A 88 1.60 -21.22 -10.83
N ILE A 89 0.95 -20.27 -10.17
CA ILE A 89 1.44 -18.92 -9.95
C ILE A 89 1.64 -18.76 -8.45
N LYS A 90 2.83 -18.28 -8.07
CA LYS A 90 3.12 -17.93 -6.68
C LYS A 90 3.73 -16.55 -6.64
N ARG A 91 3.10 -15.62 -5.91
CA ARG A 91 3.62 -14.28 -5.65
C ARG A 91 3.78 -14.10 -4.16
N SER A 92 4.90 -13.53 -3.74
CA SER A 92 5.10 -13.20 -2.34
C SER A 92 5.94 -11.95 -2.19
N PHE A 93 5.57 -11.08 -1.26
CA PHE A 93 6.41 -9.95 -0.88
C PHE A 93 6.44 -9.79 0.63
N VAL A 94 7.52 -9.17 1.10
CA VAL A 94 7.66 -8.67 2.47
C VAL A 94 8.26 -7.28 2.37
N ARG A 95 7.63 -6.32 3.03
CA ARG A 95 8.09 -4.93 3.07
C ARG A 95 8.11 -4.45 4.51
N ARG A 96 9.22 -3.85 4.93
CA ARG A 96 9.44 -3.42 6.31
C ARG A 96 9.79 -1.93 6.36
N TRP A 97 9.21 -1.24 7.32
CA TRP A 97 9.52 0.15 7.65
C TRP A 97 9.72 0.29 9.15
N ALA A 98 10.78 0.99 9.54
CA ALA A 98 10.98 1.39 10.93
C ALA A 98 10.19 2.70 11.16
N LEU A 99 9.24 2.65 12.09
CA LEU A 99 8.44 3.82 12.45
C LEU A 99 9.30 4.82 13.24
N PRO A 100 9.18 6.12 12.92
CA PRO A 100 9.76 7.19 13.72
C PRO A 100 9.39 7.12 15.21
N GLU A 101 10.26 7.63 16.08
CA GLU A 101 10.06 7.54 17.53
C GLU A 101 8.85 8.32 18.06
N ASP A 102 8.46 9.34 17.30
CA ASP A 102 7.36 10.24 17.56
C ASP A 102 6.00 9.68 17.08
N CYS A 103 5.97 8.48 16.48
CA CYS A 103 4.72 7.83 16.09
C CYS A 103 4.02 7.18 17.28
N ASP A 104 2.72 7.40 17.37
CA ASP A 104 1.82 6.69 18.26
C ASP A 104 1.48 5.33 17.63
N LEU A 105 2.06 4.27 18.22
CA LEU A 105 1.97 2.90 17.74
C LEU A 105 0.58 2.29 17.98
N ASP A 106 -0.14 2.73 19.02
CA ASP A 106 -1.47 2.23 19.35
C ASP A 106 -2.55 2.82 18.44
N ALA A 107 -2.26 3.98 17.83
CA ALA A 107 -3.16 4.68 16.92
C ALA A 107 -2.86 4.42 15.43
N VAL A 108 -2.02 3.42 15.13
CA VAL A 108 -1.76 2.98 13.75
C VAL A 108 -3.05 2.41 13.16
N HIS A 109 -3.39 2.84 11.95
CA HIS A 109 -4.52 2.29 11.22
C HIS A 109 -4.12 1.91 9.80
N THR A 110 -4.82 0.91 9.27
CA THR A 110 -4.63 0.39 7.92
C THR A 110 -5.94 0.46 7.15
N GLN A 111 -5.86 0.78 5.87
CA GLN A 111 -7.01 0.83 4.98
C GLN A 111 -6.61 0.34 3.60
N LEU A 112 -7.39 -0.59 3.05
CA LEU A 112 -7.26 -1.05 1.68
C LEU A 112 -8.30 -0.33 0.82
N THR A 113 -7.86 0.25 -0.29
CA THR A 113 -8.72 0.97 -1.23
C THR A 113 -9.35 0.02 -2.25
N ASP A 114 -10.46 0.45 -2.87
CA ASP A 114 -11.17 -0.30 -3.93
C ASP A 114 -10.37 -0.44 -5.24
N VAL A 115 -9.15 0.12 -5.29
CA VAL A 115 -8.21 -0.02 -6.40
C VAL A 115 -7.00 -0.88 -6.04
N GLY A 116 -6.98 -1.47 -4.83
CA GLY A 116 -5.94 -2.39 -4.40
C GLY A 116 -4.68 -1.72 -3.85
N HIS A 117 -4.78 -0.48 -3.35
CA HIS A 117 -3.68 0.14 -2.61
C HIS A 117 -3.92 0.03 -1.11
N LEU A 118 -2.90 -0.44 -0.39
CA LEU A 118 -2.88 -0.52 1.06
C LEU A 118 -2.22 0.75 1.62
N CYS A 119 -3.03 1.53 2.35
CA CYS A 119 -2.60 2.71 3.07
C CYS A 119 -2.42 2.37 4.54
N ILE A 120 -1.28 2.73 5.11
CA ILE A 120 -1.00 2.60 6.54
C ILE A 120 -0.62 3.97 7.05
N GLU A 121 -1.30 4.44 8.10
CA GLU A 121 -0.94 5.69 8.76
C GLU A 121 -0.73 5.50 10.26
N ALA A 122 0.36 6.08 10.74
CA ALA A 122 0.73 6.19 12.14
C ALA A 122 0.73 7.69 12.51
N PRO A 123 -0.23 8.17 13.32
CA PRO A 123 -0.21 9.55 13.77
C PRO A 123 0.99 9.78 14.69
N LYS A 124 1.53 10.99 14.69
CA LYS A 124 2.62 11.36 15.58
C LYS A 124 2.08 12.01 16.83
N THR A 125 2.51 11.52 17.99
CA THR A 125 2.26 12.19 19.27
C THR A 125 3.00 13.52 19.17
N GLY A 126 2.26 14.64 19.07
CA GLY A 126 2.77 15.98 18.73
C GLY A 126 3.79 16.61 19.70
N GLN A 127 4.62 15.82 20.38
CA GLN A 127 5.68 16.24 21.29
C GLN A 127 6.93 16.80 20.58
N HIS A 128 6.96 16.83 19.24
CA HIS A 128 8.06 17.46 18.49
C HIS A 128 7.63 18.64 17.62
N THR A 129 6.77 19.54 18.13
CA THR A 129 6.80 20.94 17.64
C THR A 129 8.04 21.65 18.18
N ASN A 130 9.25 21.17 17.85
CA ASN A 130 10.49 21.85 18.19
C ASN A 130 11.10 22.49 16.94
N ARG A 131 10.25 23.16 16.13
CA ARG A 131 10.71 24.13 15.13
C ARG A 131 11.37 25.31 15.86
N ARG A 132 12.61 25.13 16.29
CA ARG A 132 13.44 26.22 16.83
C ARG A 132 14.05 26.95 15.65
N THR A 133 13.60 28.17 15.42
CA THR A 133 14.31 29.10 14.53
C THR A 133 15.62 29.45 15.23
N LEU A 134 16.73 28.86 14.78
CA LEU A 134 18.04 29.14 15.33
C LEU A 134 18.56 30.46 14.71
N PRO A 135 18.87 31.48 15.51
CA PRO A 135 19.44 32.72 14.96
C PRO A 135 20.86 32.46 14.45
N ILE A 136 21.14 32.91 13.22
CA ILE A 136 22.50 32.90 12.66
C ILE A 136 23.28 34.04 13.32
N MET A 137 24.27 33.70 14.15
CA MET A 137 25.16 34.69 14.73
C MET A 137 26.34 34.97 13.76
N PRO A 138 26.69 36.24 13.51
CA PRO A 138 27.85 36.59 12.69
C PRO A 138 29.15 36.12 13.35
N ALA A 139 30.14 35.75 12.53
CA ALA A 139 31.42 35.27 13.01
C ALA A 139 32.14 36.32 13.89
N PRO A 140 32.80 35.92 14.99
CA PRO A 140 33.51 36.86 15.85
C PRO A 140 34.69 37.49 15.09
N LYS A 141 34.72 38.82 15.02
CA LYS A 141 35.83 39.56 14.44
C LYS A 141 37.05 39.42 15.35
N LYS A 142 38.13 38.82 14.84
CA LYS A 142 39.44 38.86 15.51
C LYS A 142 39.97 40.29 15.46
N LYS A 143 40.38 40.82 16.62
CA LYS A 143 41.05 42.12 16.76
C LYS A 143 42.45 42.07 16.16
#